data_AF-F7S6F1-F1
#
_entry.id   AF-F7S6F1-F1
#
_cell.length_a   1.000
_cell.length_b   1.000
_cell.length_c   1.000
_cell.angle_alpha   90.00
_cell.angle_beta   90.00
_cell.angle_gamma   90.00
#
_symmetry.space_group_name_H-M   'P 1'
#
loop_
_entity.id
_entity.type
_entity.pdbx_description
1 polymer ?
#
loop_
_entity_poly.entity_id
_entity_poly.type
_entity_poly.pdbx_seq_one_letter_code
_entity_poly.pdbx_strand_id
1 'polypeptide(L)' 'MSLLRIEDLSFSIAGRALLEGAGLVVDPGRKIGLIGRNGAGKSTLLKL' A
#
# COMPACT_ATOMS: atom_id res chain seq x y z
N MET A 1 -6.89 18.30 3.79
CA MET A 1 -5.61 18.09 3.08
C MET A 1 -5.09 16.73 3.51
N SER A 2 -4.98 15.76 2.61
CA SER A 2 -4.42 14.43 2.92
C SER A 2 -2.90 14.47 2.83
N LEU A 3 -2.20 13.73 3.71
CA LEU A 3 -0.76 13.56 3.70
C LEU A 3 -0.32 12.54 2.64
N LEU A 4 -1.05 11.43 2.53
CA LEU A 4 -0.81 10.37 1.55
C LEU A 4 -2.15 9.98 0.93
N ARG A 5 -2.17 9.79 -0.40
CA ARG A 5 -3.32 9.30 -1.15
C ARG A 5 -2.82 8.29 -2.18
N ILE A 6 -3.40 7.11 -2.16
CA ILE A 6 -3.16 6.01 -3.09
C ILE A 6 -4.51 5.70 -3.74
N GLU A 7 -4.54 5.67 -5.07
CA GLU A 7 -5.72 5.38 -5.87
C GLU A 7 -5.35 4.34 -6.93
N ASP A 8 -6.15 3.27 -7.00
CA ASP A 8 -6.04 2.18 -7.99
C ASP A 8 -4.64 1.57 -8.16
N LEU A 9 -3.90 1.40 -7.05
CA LEU A 9 -2.54 0.88 -7.10
C LEU A 9 -2.54 -0.64 -7.32
N SER A 10 -2.01 -1.05 -8.47
CA SER A 10 -1.70 -2.44 -8.79
C SER A 10 -0.19 -2.63 -8.92
N PHE A 11 0.35 -3.69 -8.32
CA PHE A 11 1.79 -3.96 -8.38
C PHE A 11 2.08 -5.46 -8.34
N SER A 12 2.99 -5.88 -9.23
CA SER A 12 3.40 -7.27 -9.39
C SER A 12 4.91 -7.43 -9.35
N ILE A 13 5.40 -8.49 -8.71
CA ILE A 13 6.82 -8.89 -8.75
C ILE A 13 6.90 -10.26 -9.40
N ALA A 14 7.75 -10.39 -10.42
CA ALA A 14 7.98 -11.66 -11.12
C ALA A 14 6.67 -12.34 -11.56
N GLY A 15 5.73 -11.56 -12.09
CA GLY A 15 4.42 -12.04 -12.54
C GLY A 15 3.40 -12.33 -11.43
N ARG A 16 3.78 -12.27 -10.16
CA ARG A 16 2.85 -12.41 -9.03
C ARG A 16 2.30 -11.04 -8.61
N ALA A 17 0.97 -10.90 -8.64
CA ALA A 17 0.29 -9.75 -8.07
C ALA A 17 0.47 -9.71 -6.54
N LEU A 18 0.91 -8.55 -6.04
CA LEU A 18 1.03 -8.26 -4.62
C LEU A 18 -0.03 -7.26 -4.15
N LEU A 19 -0.41 -6.33 -5.03
CA LEU A 19 -1.46 -5.34 -4.83
C LEU A 19 -2.32 -5.31 -6.10
N GLU A 20 -3.63 -5.22 -5.94
CA GLU A 20 -4.60 -5.13 -7.03
C GLU A 20 -5.62 -4.05 -6.66
N GLY A 21 -5.64 -2.95 -7.42
CA GLY A 21 -6.58 -1.84 -7.21
C GLY A 21 -6.58 -1.24 -5.80
N ALA A 22 -5.42 -1.20 -5.12
CA ALA A 22 -5.34 -0.77 -3.74
C ALA A 22 -5.57 0.74 -3.59
N GLY A 23 -6.33 1.12 -2.56
CA GLY A 23 -6.61 2.51 -2.20
C GLY A 23 -6.30 2.81 -0.73
N LEU A 24 -5.76 3.99 -0.45
CA LEU A 24 -5.45 4.45 0.90
C LEU A 24 -5.49 5.98 0.96
N VAL A 25 -6.10 6.53 2.01
CA VAL A 25 -5.98 7.94 2.34
C VAL A 25 -5.48 8.06 3.77
N VAL A 26 -4.41 8.83 3.97
CA VAL A 26 -3.84 9.11 5.29
C VAL A 26 -3.85 10.61 5.52
N ASP A 27 -4.51 11.01 6.59
CA ASP A 27 -4.52 12.42 7.03
C ASP A 27 -3.29 12.74 7.88
N PRO A 28 -2.83 14.01 7.88
CA PRO A 28 -1.76 14.46 8.75
C PRO A 28 -2.00 14.12 10.24
N GLY A 29 -0.94 13.73 10.94
CA GLY A 29 -0.98 13.40 12.37
C GLY A 29 -1.57 12.03 12.71
N ARG A 30 -2.05 11.26 11.73
CA ARG A 30 -2.51 9.88 11.95
C ARG A 30 -1.32 8.91 12.02
N LYS A 31 -1.40 7.99 12.99
CA LYS A 31 -0.52 6.81 13.06
C LYS A 31 -1.32 5.60 12.61
N ILE A 32 -0.86 4.93 11.56
CA ILE A 32 -1.51 3.75 10.99
C ILE A 32 -0.52 2.59 10.91
N GLY A 33 -1.02 1.36 11.00
CA GLY A 33 -0.23 0.14 10.84
C GLY A 33 -0.65 -0.62 9.58
N LEU A 34 0.32 -1.09 8.80
CA LEU A 34 0.09 -1.97 7.65
C LEU A 34 0.26 -3.43 8.07
N ILE A 35 -0.83 -4.21 8.04
CA ILE A 35 -0.86 -5.61 8.49
C ILE A 35 -1.17 -6.58 7.33
N GLY A 36 -0.81 -7.85 7.51
CA GLY A 36 -1.02 -8.90 6.51
C GLY A 36 0.08 -9.96 6.55
N ARG A 37 -0.15 -11.09 5.88
CA ARG A 37 0.79 -12.23 5.83
C ARG A 37 2.16 -11.82 5.25
N ASN A 38 3.19 -12.63 5.52
CA ASN A 38 4.50 -12.44 4.87
C ASN A 38 4.36 -12.59 3.35
N GLY A 39 5.02 -11.69 2.61
CA GLY A 39 4.90 -11.61 1.15
C GLY A 39 3.62 -10.93 0.63
N ALA A 40 2.76 -10.37 1.48
CA ALA A 40 1.54 -9.64 1.05
C ALA A 40 1.80 -8.21 0.53
N GLY A 41 3.03 -7.88 0.09
CA GLY A 41 3.33 -6.56 -0.49
C GLY A 41 3.52 -5.41 0.50
N LYS A 42 3.55 -5.64 1.82
CA LYS A 42 3.62 -4.56 2.83
C LYS A 42 4.88 -3.68 2.73
N SER A 43 6.07 -4.29 2.84
CA SER A 43 7.33 -3.57 2.70
C SER A 43 7.54 -3.05 1.28
N THR A 44 6.89 -3.68 0.30
CA THR A 44 6.88 -3.20 -1.09
C THR A 44 6.10 -1.90 -1.18
N LEU A 45 4.87 -1.84 -0.63
CA LEU A 45 4.04 -0.64 -0.60
C LEU A 45 4.74 0.55 0.06
N LEU A 46 5.52 0.31 1.13
CA LEU A 46 6.27 1.36 1.82
C LEU A 46 7.52 1.86 1.07
N LYS A 47 7.92 1.18 -0.01
CA LYS A 47 9.09 1.54 -0.84
C LYS A 47 8.71 2.16 -2.18
N LEU A 48 7.45 2.05 -2.58
CA LEU A 48 6.89 2.73 -3.75
C LEU A 48 6.77 4.23 -3.45
#